data_AF-A0A143Z9U1-F1
#
_entry.id   AF-A0A143Z9U1-F1
#
_cell.length_a   1.000
_cell.length_b   1.000
_cell.length_c   1.000
_cell.angle_alpha   90.00
_cell.angle_beta   90.00
_cell.angle_gamma   90.00
#
_symmetry.space_group_name_H-M   'P 1'
#
loop_
_entity.id
_entity.type
_entity.pdbx_description
1 polymer ?
#
loop_
_entity_poly.entity_id
_entity_poly.type
_entity_poly.pdbx_seq_one_letter_code
_entity_poly.pdbx_strand_id
1 'polypeptide(L)'
;MTAALIVGKLVKSEPNIKGSGIPQVEGQVQGLISLNWWPVLWKKFIGGLLVIGSGLFLGREGPSIQLGSAVGQGISNLTKGDDVEEKILLSSGAGAGLAAAFNAPLAGLMFVLEEVHHNFSPLLAITTFSSALVANFVSLNIFGLTPALDIGMMNTIPIA
;
A
#
# COMPACT_ATOMS: atom_id res chain seq x y z
N MET A 1 16.07 10.22 18.73
CA MET A 1 16.85 11.28 18.01
C MET A 1 17.54 10.74 16.75
N THR A 2 18.34 9.66 16.84
CA THR A 2 19.10 9.10 15.71
C THR A 2 18.23 8.61 14.55
N ALA A 3 17.16 7.84 14.83
CA ALA A 3 16.21 7.37 13.82
C ALA A 3 15.57 8.54 13.03
N ALA A 4 15.19 9.61 13.73
CA ALA A 4 14.62 10.81 13.10
C ALA A 4 15.61 11.52 12.15
N LEU A 5 16.91 11.56 12.49
CA LEU A 5 17.93 12.12 11.61
C LEU A 5 18.13 11.28 10.34
N ILE A 6 18.13 9.95 10.47
CA ILE A 6 18.25 9.04 9.33
C ILE A 6 17.04 9.19 8.41
N VAL A 7 15.84 9.14 8.97
CA VAL A 7 14.59 9.33 8.22
C VAL A 7 14.57 10.71 7.55
N GLY A 8 15.00 11.76 8.25
CA GLY A 8 15.12 13.10 7.67
C GLY A 8 16.06 13.16 6.47
N LYS A 9 17.21 12.46 6.52
CA LYS A 9 18.11 12.33 5.35
C LYS A 9 17.46 11.55 4.20
N LEU A 10 16.77 10.46 4.50
CA LEU A 10 16.06 9.67 3.48
C LEU A 10 14.99 10.50 2.76
N VAL A 11 14.13 11.19 3.53
CA VAL A 11 13.08 12.07 2.98
C VAL A 11 13.67 13.24 2.21
N LYS A 12 14.79 13.81 2.65
CA LYS A 12 15.47 14.88 1.89
C LYS A 12 16.01 14.36 0.54
N SER A 13 16.46 13.10 0.49
CA SER A 13 16.96 12.49 -0.74
C SER A 13 15.86 12.02 -1.70
N GLU A 14 14.67 11.76 -1.20
CA GLU A 14 13.49 11.36 -1.98
C GLU A 14 12.25 12.00 -1.34
N PRO A 15 11.81 13.19 -1.79
CA PRO A 15 10.68 13.89 -1.15
C PRO A 15 9.38 13.08 -1.18
N ASN A 16 9.23 12.18 -2.17
CA ASN A 16 8.00 11.43 -2.41
C ASN A 16 7.75 10.27 -1.42
N ILE A 17 8.70 9.95 -0.53
CA ILE A 17 8.46 8.98 0.55
C ILE A 17 7.81 9.63 1.80
N LYS A 18 7.58 10.95 1.81
CA LYS A 18 6.99 11.65 2.96
C LYS A 18 5.51 11.29 3.15
N GLY A 19 5.09 11.21 4.42
CA GLY A 19 3.67 11.08 4.77
C GLY A 19 3.08 9.71 4.40
N SER A 20 1.78 9.69 4.08
CA SER A 20 1.04 8.46 3.80
C SER A 20 1.63 7.72 2.59
N GLY A 21 1.74 8.37 1.44
CA GLY A 21 2.07 7.70 0.17
C GLY A 21 0.85 7.54 -0.75
N ILE A 22 -0.37 7.65 -0.21
CA ILE A 22 -1.62 7.56 -0.98
C ILE A 22 -1.72 8.63 -2.08
N PRO A 23 -1.50 9.94 -1.79
CA PRO A 23 -1.54 10.97 -2.84
C PRO A 23 -0.50 10.75 -3.94
N GLN A 24 0.62 10.10 -3.59
CA GLN A 24 1.66 9.76 -4.55
C GLN A 24 1.19 8.63 -5.49
N VAL A 25 0.50 7.62 -4.97
CA VAL A 25 -0.07 6.56 -5.81
C VAL A 25 -1.18 7.10 -6.70
N GLU A 26 -2.10 7.91 -6.17
CA GLU A 26 -3.16 8.57 -6.96
C GLU A 26 -2.58 9.43 -8.07
N GLY A 27 -1.60 10.28 -7.74
CA GLY A 27 -0.96 11.13 -8.72
C GLY A 27 -0.25 10.34 -9.82
N GLN A 28 0.34 9.18 -9.52
CA GLN A 28 0.93 8.30 -10.52
C GLN A 28 -0.15 7.69 -11.43
N VAL A 29 -1.23 7.19 -10.85
CA VAL A 29 -2.36 6.60 -11.59
C VAL A 29 -3.04 7.63 -12.49
N GLN A 30 -3.16 8.88 -12.04
CA GLN A 30 -3.68 10.00 -12.82
C GLN A 30 -2.68 10.54 -13.85
N GLY A 31 -1.42 10.12 -13.83
CA GLY A 31 -0.36 10.61 -14.71
C GLY A 31 0.13 12.03 -14.37
N LEU A 32 -0.16 12.54 -13.17
CA LEU A 32 0.26 13.85 -12.69
C LEU A 32 1.70 13.86 -12.16
N ILE A 33 2.20 12.70 -11.71
CA ILE A 33 3.56 12.53 -11.19
C ILE A 33 4.18 11.24 -11.74
N SER A 34 5.48 11.28 -11.98
CA SER A 34 6.28 10.11 -12.31
C SER A 34 7.31 9.88 -11.21
N LEU A 35 7.29 8.69 -10.63
CA LEU A 35 8.23 8.30 -9.58
C LEU A 35 9.12 7.16 -10.06
N ASN A 36 10.33 7.12 -9.53
CA ASN A 36 11.20 5.96 -9.69
C ASN A 36 10.87 4.93 -8.61
N TRP A 37 10.36 3.78 -9.03
CA TRP A 37 9.90 2.72 -8.13
C TRP A 37 10.97 2.26 -7.13
N TRP A 38 12.22 2.08 -7.58
CA TRP A 38 13.27 1.49 -6.75
C TRP A 38 13.69 2.38 -5.56
N PRO A 39 14.06 3.67 -5.76
CA PRO A 39 14.32 4.58 -4.63
C PRO A 39 13.15 4.72 -3.66
N VAL A 40 11.92 4.80 -4.18
CA VAL A 40 10.72 4.90 -3.33
C VAL A 40 10.58 3.64 -2.48
N LEU A 41 10.71 2.45 -3.09
CA LEU A 41 10.54 1.17 -2.42
C LEU A 41 11.48 1.01 -1.22
N TRP A 42 12.80 1.03 -1.44
CA TRP A 42 13.73 0.74 -0.35
C TRP A 42 13.79 1.86 0.70
N LYS A 43 13.70 3.13 0.29
CA LYS A 43 13.76 4.26 1.24
C LYS A 43 12.49 4.35 2.09
N LYS A 44 11.31 4.12 1.50
CA LYS A 44 10.04 4.11 2.24
C LYS A 44 9.99 2.93 3.22
N PHE A 45 10.49 1.76 2.83
CA PHE A 45 10.54 0.60 3.70
C PHE A 45 11.43 0.85 4.93
N ILE A 46 12.68 1.29 4.72
CA ILE A 46 13.62 1.59 5.82
C ILE A 46 13.09 2.75 6.66
N GLY A 47 12.57 3.81 6.03
CA GLY A 47 12.01 4.96 6.73
C GLY A 47 10.81 4.58 7.60
N GLY A 48 9.87 3.80 7.05
CA GLY A 48 8.71 3.29 7.77
C GLY A 48 9.10 2.40 8.94
N LEU A 49 10.04 1.47 8.74
CA LEU A 49 10.54 0.59 9.79
C LEU A 49 11.15 1.38 10.96
N LEU A 50 11.99 2.38 10.66
CA LEU A 50 12.62 3.22 11.68
C LEU A 50 11.59 4.07 12.43
N VAL A 51 10.62 4.63 11.73
CA VAL A 51 9.59 5.50 12.32
C VAL A 51 8.63 4.71 13.19
N ILE A 52 8.02 3.65 12.65
CA ILE A 52 7.06 2.80 13.36
C ILE A 52 7.78 2.06 14.50
N GLY A 53 8.97 1.52 14.24
CA GLY A 53 9.78 0.83 15.26
C GLY A 53 10.27 1.74 16.39
N SER A 54 10.31 3.06 16.18
CA SER A 54 10.65 4.04 17.22
C SER A 54 9.44 4.57 18.00
N GLY A 55 8.23 4.09 17.70
CA GLY A 55 7.00 4.42 18.45
C GLY A 55 6.35 5.75 18.07
N LEU A 56 6.62 6.28 16.86
CA LEU A 56 5.87 7.44 16.37
C LEU A 56 4.42 7.06 16.02
N PHE A 57 3.50 8.02 16.16
CA PHE A 57 2.07 7.88 15.88
C PHE A 57 1.75 7.80 14.39
N LEU A 58 2.17 6.73 13.72
CA LEU A 58 1.97 6.49 12.29
C LEU A 58 1.57 5.05 12.06
N GLY A 59 0.58 4.85 11.18
CA GLY A 59 0.14 3.53 10.75
C GLY A 59 1.06 2.93 9.67
N ARG A 60 1.04 1.60 9.57
CA ARG A 60 1.72 0.85 8.49
C ARG A 60 0.97 0.90 7.15
N GLU A 61 -0.23 1.45 7.14
CA GLU A 61 -1.20 1.43 6.03
C GLU A 61 -0.65 2.17 4.81
N GLY A 62 -0.42 3.48 4.94
CA GLY A 62 0.12 4.32 3.86
C GLY A 62 1.44 3.78 3.28
N PRO A 63 2.45 3.46 4.12
CA PRO A 63 3.67 2.83 3.63
C PRO A 63 3.42 1.54 2.85
N SER A 64 2.54 0.65 3.32
CA SER A 64 2.26 -0.62 2.64
C SER A 64 1.62 -0.40 1.28
N ILE A 65 0.68 0.55 1.17
CA ILE A 65 0.03 0.92 -0.10
C ILE A 65 1.06 1.44 -1.11
N GLN A 66 1.90 2.39 -0.69
CA GLN A 66 2.91 2.99 -1.58
C GLN A 66 3.99 1.98 -1.98
N LEU A 67 4.42 1.11 -1.06
CA LEU A 67 5.36 0.03 -1.35
C LEU A 67 4.77 -0.98 -2.35
N GLY A 68 3.52 -1.40 -2.14
CA GLY A 68 2.83 -2.31 -3.05
C GLY A 68 2.69 -1.72 -4.46
N SER A 69 2.32 -0.44 -4.56
CA SER A 69 2.28 0.28 -5.83
C SER A 69 3.66 0.35 -6.49
N ALA A 70 4.73 0.66 -5.74
CA ALA A 70 6.10 0.68 -6.26
C ALA A 70 6.55 -0.70 -6.78
N VAL A 71 6.12 -1.80 -6.15
CA VAL A 71 6.37 -3.16 -6.69
C VAL A 71 5.63 -3.35 -8.00
N GLY A 72 4.35 -2.94 -8.09
CA GLY A 72 3.58 -2.97 -9.34
C GLY A 72 4.26 -2.19 -10.47
N GLN A 73 4.77 -1.00 -10.17
CA GLN A 73 5.55 -0.19 -11.10
C GLN A 73 6.83 -0.90 -11.56
N GLY A 74 7.55 -1.53 -10.63
CA GLY A 74 8.77 -2.29 -10.95
C GLY A 74 8.50 -3.47 -11.88
N ILE A 75 7.36 -4.16 -11.68
CA ILE A 75 6.91 -5.24 -12.57
C ILE A 75 6.60 -4.69 -13.96
N SER A 76 5.82 -3.60 -14.06
CA SER A 76 5.50 -2.95 -15.34
C SER A 76 6.75 -2.56 -16.13
N ASN A 77 7.73 -1.97 -15.43
CA ASN A 77 9.01 -1.56 -16.05
C ASN A 77 9.82 -2.77 -16.54
N LEU A 78 9.72 -3.92 -15.87
CA LEU A 78 10.41 -5.14 -16.26
C LEU A 78 9.73 -5.83 -17.45
N THR A 79 8.39 -5.82 -17.50
CA THR A 79 7.60 -6.38 -18.60
C THR A 79 7.51 -5.43 -19.80
N LYS A 80 7.94 -4.17 -19.64
CA LYS A 80 7.78 -3.09 -20.63
C LYS A 80 6.31 -2.89 -21.01
N GLY A 81 5.45 -2.93 -20.00
CA GLY A 81 4.01 -2.69 -20.15
C GLY A 81 3.71 -1.28 -20.68
N ASP A 82 2.50 -1.11 -21.20
CA ASP A 82 2.01 0.21 -21.60
C ASP A 82 1.51 1.03 -20.40
N ASP A 83 1.16 2.29 -20.63
CA ASP A 83 0.68 3.20 -19.58
C ASP A 83 -0.60 2.69 -18.88
N VAL A 84 -1.42 1.89 -19.57
CA VAL A 84 -2.67 1.34 -19.03
C VAL A 84 -2.35 0.17 -18.09
N GLU A 85 -1.48 -0.74 -18.53
CA GLU A 85 -0.97 -1.86 -17.76
C GLU A 85 -0.23 -1.36 -16.51
N GLU A 86 0.62 -0.34 -16.63
CA GLU A 86 1.31 0.27 -15.48
C GLU A 86 0.30 0.76 -14.44
N LYS A 87 -0.74 1.48 -14.86
CA LYS A 87 -1.79 1.98 -13.95
C LYS A 87 -2.57 0.85 -13.27
N ILE A 88 -2.86 -0.23 -13.98
CA ILE A 88 -3.52 -1.41 -13.41
C ILE A 88 -2.61 -2.09 -12.39
N LEU A 89 -1.30 -2.22 -12.67
CA LEU A 89 -0.32 -2.83 -11.78
C LEU A 89 -0.04 -1.97 -10.53
N LEU A 90 0.09 -0.65 -10.69
CA LEU A 90 0.19 0.32 -9.59
C LEU A 90 -1.00 0.17 -8.63
N SER A 91 -2.22 0.23 -9.17
CA SER A 91 -3.46 0.08 -8.41
C SER A 91 -3.60 -1.30 -7.76
N SER A 92 -3.30 -2.38 -8.49
CA SER A 92 -3.37 -3.75 -7.97
C SER A 92 -2.34 -4.00 -6.86
N GLY A 93 -1.15 -3.39 -6.99
CA GLY A 93 -0.12 -3.39 -5.96
C GLY A 93 -0.52 -2.59 -4.72
N ALA A 94 -1.14 -1.41 -4.91
CA ALA A 94 -1.68 -0.58 -3.84
C ALA A 94 -2.74 -1.33 -3.02
N GLY A 95 -3.70 -1.98 -3.69
CA GLY A 95 -4.73 -2.80 -3.05
C GLY A 95 -4.16 -4.01 -2.30
N ALA A 96 -3.14 -4.68 -2.85
CA ALA A 96 -2.41 -5.73 -2.16
C ALA A 96 -1.68 -5.24 -0.91
N GLY A 97 -1.06 -4.06 -0.97
CA GLY A 97 -0.43 -3.41 0.17
C GLY A 97 -1.41 -3.15 1.30
N LEU A 98 -2.61 -2.65 1.00
CA LEU A 98 -3.67 -2.46 1.99
C LEU A 98 -4.16 -3.79 2.57
N ALA A 99 -4.40 -4.79 1.72
CA ALA A 99 -4.86 -6.10 2.15
C ALA A 99 -3.88 -6.76 3.12
N ALA A 100 -2.58 -6.74 2.81
CA ALA A 100 -1.53 -7.23 3.70
C ALA A 100 -1.40 -6.40 4.99
N ALA A 101 -1.70 -5.10 4.93
CA ALA A 101 -1.67 -4.22 6.10
C ALA A 101 -2.82 -4.49 7.08
N PHE A 102 -3.93 -5.09 6.68
CA PHE A 102 -5.13 -5.19 7.52
C PHE A 102 -5.79 -6.56 7.58
N ASN A 103 -5.26 -7.54 6.85
CA ASN A 103 -5.94 -8.80 6.62
C ASN A 103 -7.35 -8.61 5.99
N ALA A 104 -7.48 -7.64 5.08
CA ALA A 104 -8.77 -7.16 4.57
C ALA A 104 -8.75 -7.02 3.04
N PRO A 105 -8.86 -8.12 2.27
CA PRO A 105 -8.73 -8.09 0.82
C PRO A 105 -9.88 -7.33 0.13
N LEU A 106 -11.10 -7.39 0.67
CA LEU A 106 -12.24 -6.62 0.16
C LEU A 106 -12.06 -5.11 0.35
N ALA A 107 -11.48 -4.70 1.49
CA ALA A 107 -11.13 -3.29 1.72
C ALA A 107 -10.06 -2.82 0.73
N GLY A 108 -9.07 -3.67 0.43
CA GLY A 108 -8.06 -3.41 -0.61
C GLY A 108 -8.66 -3.15 -1.99
N LEU A 109 -9.64 -3.95 -2.38
CA LEU A 109 -10.39 -3.75 -3.62
C LEU A 109 -11.17 -2.44 -3.62
N MET A 110 -11.99 -2.21 -2.59
CA MET A 110 -12.84 -1.02 -2.53
C MET A 110 -12.02 0.27 -2.48
N PHE A 111 -10.93 0.29 -1.72
CA PHE A 111 -9.99 1.42 -1.67
C PHE A 111 -9.47 1.79 -3.07
N VAL A 112 -9.10 0.81 -3.89
CA VAL A 112 -8.61 1.08 -5.25
C VAL A 112 -9.70 1.63 -6.16
N LEU A 113 -10.92 1.11 -6.05
CA LEU A 113 -12.04 1.53 -6.88
C LEU A 113 -12.57 2.92 -6.50
N GLU A 114 -12.66 3.20 -5.20
CA GLU A 114 -13.24 4.43 -4.66
C GLU A 114 -12.22 5.57 -4.59
N GLU A 115 -11.05 5.32 -4.00
CA GLU A 115 -10.08 6.39 -3.68
C GLU A 115 -8.99 6.52 -4.77
N VAL A 116 -8.47 5.42 -5.31
CA VAL A 116 -7.31 5.51 -6.23
C VAL A 116 -7.73 5.82 -7.67
N HIS A 117 -8.65 5.03 -8.24
CA HIS A 117 -8.97 5.10 -9.67
C HIS A 117 -10.22 5.89 -10.00
N HIS A 118 -11.13 6.09 -9.04
CA HIS A 118 -12.41 6.80 -9.18
C HIS A 118 -13.28 6.32 -10.37
N ASN A 119 -13.00 5.13 -10.91
CA ASN A 119 -13.68 4.56 -12.06
C ASN A 119 -13.75 3.04 -11.92
N PHE A 120 -14.91 2.49 -12.24
CA PHE A 120 -15.14 1.05 -12.16
C PHE A 120 -14.78 0.37 -13.48
N SER A 121 -13.72 -0.42 -13.47
CA SER A 121 -13.35 -1.32 -14.57
C SER A 121 -13.35 -2.76 -14.05
N PRO A 122 -14.09 -3.70 -14.68
CA PRO A 122 -14.07 -5.10 -14.28
C PRO A 122 -12.67 -5.71 -14.29
N LEU A 123 -11.83 -5.31 -15.25
CA LEU A 123 -10.44 -5.76 -15.33
C LEU A 123 -9.63 -5.30 -14.11
N LEU A 124 -9.78 -4.03 -13.72
CA LEU A 124 -9.13 -3.47 -12.54
C LEU A 124 -9.61 -4.16 -11.27
N ALA A 125 -10.92 -4.41 -11.15
CA ALA A 125 -11.49 -5.08 -9.98
C ALA A 125 -10.96 -6.51 -9.84
N ILE A 126 -10.94 -7.29 -10.93
CA ILE A 126 -10.47 -8.69 -10.90
C ILE A 126 -8.97 -8.77 -10.59
N THR A 127 -8.16 -7.93 -11.24
CA THR A 127 -6.70 -7.91 -11.03
C THR A 127 -6.34 -7.46 -9.61
N THR A 128 -6.96 -6.38 -9.14
CA THR A 128 -6.77 -5.88 -7.77
C THR A 128 -7.22 -6.89 -6.74
N PHE A 129 -8.40 -7.50 -6.91
CA PHE A 129 -8.92 -8.47 -5.95
C PHE A 129 -8.06 -9.73 -5.91
N SER A 130 -7.60 -10.23 -7.06
CA SER A 130 -6.70 -11.39 -7.12
C SER A 130 -5.37 -11.08 -6.42
N SER A 131 -4.78 -9.92 -6.68
CA SER A 131 -3.56 -9.43 -6.03
C SER A 131 -3.74 -9.30 -4.51
N ALA A 132 -4.85 -8.71 -4.08
CA ALA A 132 -5.20 -8.55 -2.67
C ALA A 132 -5.40 -9.90 -1.95
N LEU A 133 -6.05 -10.87 -2.59
CA LEU A 133 -6.21 -12.23 -2.03
C LEU A 133 -4.87 -12.93 -1.84
N VAL A 134 -3.97 -12.85 -2.84
CA VAL A 134 -2.64 -13.45 -2.75
C VAL A 134 -1.81 -12.78 -1.65
N ALA A 135 -1.81 -11.44 -1.60
CA ALA A 135 -1.11 -10.70 -0.54
C ALA A 135 -1.65 -11.04 0.85
N ASN A 136 -2.97 -11.16 0.98
CA ASN A 136 -3.63 -11.56 2.22
C ASN A 136 -3.24 -12.98 2.63
N PHE A 137 -3.28 -13.93 1.70
CA PHE A 137 -2.87 -15.31 1.93
C PHE A 137 -1.41 -15.39 2.40
N VAL A 138 -0.49 -14.69 1.73
CA VAL A 138 0.92 -14.62 2.15
C VAL A 138 1.06 -14.03 3.56
N SER A 139 0.35 -12.93 3.84
CA SER A 139 0.35 -12.30 5.17
C SER A 139 -0.12 -13.27 6.25
N LEU A 140 -1.20 -14.02 6.00
CA LEU A 140 -1.74 -15.01 6.93
C LEU A 140 -0.78 -16.18 7.19
N ASN A 141 -0.06 -16.63 6.16
CA ASN A 141 0.93 -17.70 6.32
C ASN A 141 2.15 -17.26 7.14
N ILE A 142 2.53 -15.98 7.07
CA ILE A 142 3.70 -15.44 7.78
C ILE A 142 3.35 -15.03 9.21
N PHE A 143 2.25 -14.30 9.40
CA PHE A 143 1.88 -13.68 10.68
C PHE A 143 0.81 -14.46 11.46
N GLY A 144 0.18 -15.47 10.85
CA GLY A 144 -0.90 -16.24 11.44
C GLY A 144 -2.29 -15.61 11.26
N LEU A 145 -3.31 -16.29 11.79
CA LEU A 145 -4.73 -15.94 11.67
C LEU A 145 -5.22 -14.96 12.76
N THR A 146 -4.31 -14.20 13.38
CA THR A 146 -4.70 -13.24 14.42
C THR A 146 -5.30 -11.99 13.79
N PRO A 147 -6.56 -11.62 14.13
CA PRO A 147 -7.15 -10.37 13.64
C PRO A 147 -6.36 -9.18 14.20
N ALA A 148 -6.25 -8.12 13.39
CA ALA A 148 -5.58 -6.89 13.80
C ALA A 148 -6.29 -6.20 14.98
N LEU A 149 -7.60 -6.42 15.10
CA LEU A 149 -8.42 -5.98 16.21
C LEU A 149 -9.34 -7.14 16.63
N ASP A 150 -9.09 -7.70 17.80
CA ASP A 150 -9.97 -8.70 18.42
C ASP A 150 -10.89 -8.00 19.43
N ILE A 151 -12.18 -7.98 19.13
CA ILE A 151 -13.24 -7.43 20.01
C ILE A 151 -13.92 -8.52 20.85
N GLY A 152 -13.50 -9.79 20.71
CA GLY A 152 -14.12 -10.94 21.36
C GLY A 152 -15.54 -11.25 20.85
N MET A 153 -16.17 -12.27 21.43
CA MET A 153 -17.58 -12.56 21.15
C MET A 153 -18.47 -11.58 21.92
N MET A 154 -18.97 -10.54 21.24
CA MET A 154 -20.02 -9.69 21.78
C MET A 154 -21.37 -10.44 21.73
N ASN A 155 -21.87 -10.86 22.90
CA ASN A 155 -23.16 -11.55 23.03
C ASN A 155 -24.37 -10.66 22.72
N THR A 156 -24.18 -9.34 22.61
CA THR A 156 -25.21 -8.38 22.19
C THR A 156 -24.53 -7.27 21.39
N ILE A 157 -25.03 -7.02 20.18
CA ILE A 157 -24.69 -5.80 19.44
C ILE A 157 -25.24 -4.63 20.29
N PRO A 158 -24.43 -3.65 20.70
CA PRO A 158 -24.93 -2.45 21.36
C PRO A 158 -25.67 -1.62 20.32
N ILE A 159 -26.93 -1.97 20.09
CA ILE A 159 -27.89 -1.12 19.41
C ILE A 159 -28.24 -0.04 20.43
N ALA A 160 -27.52 1.08 20.34
CA ALA A 160 -27.91 2.33 20.98
C ALA A 160 -29.17 2.89 20.29
#